data_AF-A0A838V987-F1
#
_entry.id   AF-A0A838V987-F1
#
_cell.length_a   1.000
_cell.length_b   1.000
_cell.length_c   1.000
_cell.angle_alpha   90.00
_cell.angle_beta   90.00
_cell.angle_gamma   90.00
#
_symmetry.space_group_name_H-M   'P 1'
#
loop_
_entity.id
_entity.type
_entity.pdbx_description
1 polymer ?
#
loop_
_entity_poly.entity_id
_entity_poly.type
_entity_poly.pdbx_seq_one_letter_code
_entity_poly.pdbx_strand_id
1 'polypeptide(L)' 'MTRAIIDIGSNSVRLVVYGAPARAPAILFNEKVTAGLGVGLAARGALDPD' A
#
# COMPACT_ATOMS: atom_id res chain seq x y z
N MET A 1 -12.42 17.27 -2.30
CA MET A 1 -11.64 16.40 -3.20
C MET A 1 -10.94 15.37 -2.34
N THR A 2 -11.16 14.10 -2.61
CA THR A 2 -10.59 12.98 -1.85
C THR A 2 -9.63 12.24 -2.78
N ARG A 3 -8.42 11.94 -2.31
CA ARG A 3 -7.39 11.22 -3.08
C ARG A 3 -6.90 10.02 -2.29
N ALA A 4 -6.96 8.84 -2.88
CA ALA A 4 -6.38 7.63 -2.32
C ALA A 4 -4.99 7.39 -2.92
N ILE A 5 -4.05 6.93 -2.10
CA ILE A 5 -2.74 6.43 -2.51
C ILE A 5 -2.64 4.98 -2.02
N ILE A 6 -2.33 4.09 -2.96
CA ILE A 6 -2.03 2.69 -2.67
C ILE A 6 -0.55 2.49 -2.94
N ASP A 7 0.17 2.00 -1.92
CA ASP A 7 1.57 1.60 -2.00
C ASP A 7 1.66 0.08 -1.88
N ILE A 8 2.33 -0.56 -2.84
CA ILE A 8 2.49 -2.02 -2.91
C ILE A 8 3.97 -2.34 -2.75
N GLY A 9 4.35 -2.72 -1.53
CA GLY A 9 5.71 -3.15 -1.20
C GLY A 9 5.84 -4.67 -1.12
N SER A 10 7.08 -5.15 -1.09
CA SER A 10 7.40 -6.58 -0.95
C SER A 10 6.91 -7.19 0.37
N ASN A 11 6.77 -6.42 1.44
CA ASN A 11 6.29 -6.92 2.73
C ASN A 11 4.87 -6.47 3.07
N SER A 12 4.46 -5.28 2.60
CA SER A 12 3.21 -4.66 3.03
C SER A 12 2.53 -3.89 1.91
N VAL A 13 1.21 -3.88 1.95
CA VAL A 13 0.38 -2.97 1.15
C VAL A 13 -0.21 -1.92 2.08
N ARG A 14 -0.20 -0.65 1.64
CA ARG A 14 -0.77 0.46 2.40
C ARG A 14 -1.79 1.22 1.57
N LEU A 15 -2.94 1.52 2.18
CA LEU A 15 -3.92 2.46 1.65
C LEU A 15 -3.96 3.70 2.55
N VAL A 16 -3.73 4.86 1.96
CA VAL A 16 -3.95 6.15 2.63
C VAL A 16 -4.92 6.98 1.82
N VAL A 17 -5.99 7.44 2.47
CA VAL A 17 -6.98 8.36 1.87
C VAL A 17 -6.78 9.74 2.45
N TYR A 18 -6.53 10.70 1.57
CA TYR A 18 -6.34 12.11 1.90
C TYR A 18 -7.56 12.95 1.51
N GLY A 19 -7.95 13.86 2.39
CA GLY A 19 -8.99 14.88 2.20
C GLY A 19 -8.41 16.28 2.02
N ALA A 20 -9.30 17.27 1.90
CA ALA A 20 -8.94 18.69 1.82
C ALA A 20 -8.27 19.19 3.11
N PRO A 21 -7.56 20.34 3.09
CA PRO A 21 -7.24 21.19 1.93
C PRO A 21 -6.10 20.65 1.06
N ALA A 22 -6.05 21.05 -0.22
CA ALA A 22 -5.07 20.53 -1.18
C ALA A 22 -3.60 20.80 -0.81
N ARG A 23 -3.30 21.93 -0.15
CA ARG A 23 -1.93 22.29 0.29
C ARG A 23 -1.48 21.57 1.56
N ALA A 24 -2.41 21.03 2.35
CA ALA A 24 -2.11 20.31 3.58
C ALA A 24 -3.18 19.23 3.79
N PRO A 25 -3.15 18.13 3.02
CA PRO A 25 -4.23 17.15 3.00
C PRO A 25 -4.38 16.43 4.35
N ALA A 26 -5.59 16.39 4.89
CA ALA A 26 -5.89 15.62 6.09
C ALA A 26 -5.91 14.12 5.78
N ILE A 27 -5.39 13.28 6.69
CA ILE A 27 -5.54 11.83 6.59
C ILE A 27 -6.95 11.45 7.04
N LEU A 28 -7.74 10.89 6.14
CA LEU A 28 -9.09 10.39 6.42
C LEU A 28 -9.08 8.89 6.74
N PHE A 29 -8.17 8.14 6.13
CA PHE A 29 -8.00 6.70 6.35
C PHE A 29 -6.53 6.32 6.16
N ASN A 30 -6.05 5.37 6.96
CA ASN A 30 -4.66 4.94 6.94
C ASN A 30 -4.55 3.49 7.43
N GLU A 31 -4.56 2.56 6.48
CA GLU A 31 -4.47 1.14 6.77
C GLU A 31 -3.19 0.56 6.16
N LYS A 32 -2.56 -0.32 6.93
CA LYS A 32 -1.40 -1.10 6.50
C LYS A 32 -1.69 -2.57 6.76
N VAL A 33 -1.53 -3.39 5.71
CA VAL A 33 -1.67 -4.84 5.78
C VAL A 33 -0.33 -5.48 5.46
N THR A 34 0.04 -6.50 6.24
CA THR A 34 1.17 -7.38 5.91
C THR A 34 0.74 -8.28 4.76
N ALA A 35 1.47 -8.20 3.64
CA ALA A 35 1.13 -8.91 2.40
C ALA A 35 2.19 -9.94 1.99
N GLY A 36 3.44 -9.80 2.44
CA GLY A 36 4.47 -10.83 2.22
C GLY A 36 4.80 -11.14 0.75
N LEU A 37 4.44 -10.28 -0.21
CA LEU A 37 4.57 -10.52 -1.65
C LEU A 37 6.00 -10.85 -2.12
N GLY A 38 7.02 -10.42 -1.38
CA GLY A 38 8.44 -10.70 -1.68
C GLY A 38 8.92 -12.06 -1.19
N VAL A 39 8.13 -12.81 -0.43
CA VAL A 39 8.48 -14.15 0.02
C VAL A 39 8.67 -15.06 -1.20
N GLY A 40 9.80 -15.77 -1.24
CA GLY A 40 10.12 -16.69 -2.34
C GLY A 40 10.50 -16.04 -3.68
N LEU A 41 10.17 -14.76 -3.91
CA LEU A 41 10.33 -14.08 -5.19
C LEU A 41 11.77 -14.07 -5.72
N ALA A 42 12.75 -13.79 -4.85
CA ALA A 42 14.16 -13.76 -5.25
C ALA A 42 14.69 -15.15 -5.67
N ALA A 43 14.12 -16.23 -5.11
CA ALA A 43 14.53 -17.60 -5.41
C ALA A 43 13.77 -18.21 -6.59
N ARG A 44 12.47 -17.89 -6.72
CA ARG A 44 11.56 -18.48 -7.72
C ARG A 44 11.39 -17.62 -8.97
N GLY A 45 11.69 -16.32 -8.88
CA GLY A 45 11.40 -15.36 -9.94
C GLY A 45 9.90 -15.09 -10.16
N ALA A 46 9.04 -15.60 -9.29
CA ALA A 46 7.58 -15.46 -9.34
C ALA A 46 7.01 -15.24 -7.94
N LEU A 47 5.84 -14.62 -7.86
CA LEU A 47 5.05 -14.51 -6.63
C LEU A 47 4.52 -15.89 -6.22
N ASP A 48 4.26 -16.07 -4.93
CA ASP A 48 3.52 -17.22 -4.47
C ASP A 48 2.08 -17.18 -5.03
N PRO A 49 1.47 -18.34 -5.33
CA PRO A 49 0.16 -18.42 -5.99
C PRO A 49 -1.02 -18.11 -5.05
N ASP A 50 -0.77 -18.01 -3.75
CA ASP A 50 -1.75 -17.79 -2.69
C ASP A 50 -1.75 -16.33 -2.20
#